data_AF-A0A1V4YVR4-F1
#
_entry.id   AF-A0A1V4YVR4-F1
#
_cell.length_a   1.000
_cell.length_b   1.000
_cell.length_c   1.000
_cell.angle_alpha   90.00
_cell.angle_beta   90.00
_cell.angle_gamma   90.00
#
_symmetry.space_group_name_H-M   'P 1'
#
loop_
_entity.id
_entity.type
_entity.pdbx_description
1 polymer ?
#
loop_
_entity_poly.entity_id
_entity_poly.type
_entity_poly.pdbx_seq_one_letter_code
_entity_poly.pdbx_strand_id
1 'polypeptide(L)'
;MYIIECREIIEIYDEAKLIARPEIITIVANEHDSYDWHGSMTIGKNTGDIEKLSVRKGFPLLVMFNYAARSYRGLIKFIEAPLDLGAFYRLEFHGIDLLQAT
;
A
#
# COMPACT_ATOMS: atom_id res chain seq x y z
N MET A 1 -7.70 4.67 17.30
CA MET A 1 -7.36 3.94 16.06
C MET A 1 -8.11 4.63 14.94
N TYR A 2 -7.40 5.03 13.89
CA TYR A 2 -8.00 5.71 12.75
C TYR A 2 -7.81 4.90 11.47
N ILE A 3 -8.71 5.14 10.51
CA ILE A 3 -8.73 4.44 9.22
C ILE A 3 -8.59 5.47 8.11
N ILE A 4 -7.66 5.23 7.18
CA ILE A 4 -7.53 5.99 5.94
C ILE A 4 -7.94 5.07 4.79
N GLU A 5 -9.02 5.40 4.08
CA GLU A 5 -9.36 4.77 2.80
C GLU A 5 -9.15 5.80 1.69
N CYS A 6 -8.23 5.50 0.77
CA CYS A 6 -7.90 6.35 -0.36
C CYS A 6 -8.14 5.61 -1.68
N ARG A 7 -8.71 6.32 -2.66
CA ARG A 7 -8.97 5.86 -4.03
C ARG A 7 -8.39 6.81 -5.09
N GLU A 8 -7.53 7.73 -4.65
CA GLU A 8 -6.86 8.69 -5.53
C GLU A 8 -5.60 8.05 -6.13
N ILE A 9 -4.58 8.87 -6.44
CA ILE A 9 -3.30 8.40 -6.93
C ILE A 9 -2.58 7.65 -5.81
N ILE A 10 -2.37 6.35 -6.02
CA ILE A 10 -1.58 5.47 -5.15
C ILE A 10 -0.43 4.92 -5.99
N GLU A 11 0.79 5.09 -5.50
CA GLU A 11 1.99 4.66 -6.20
C GLU A 11 2.87 3.83 -5.26
N ILE A 12 3.34 2.69 -5.78
CA ILE A 12 4.28 1.81 -5.08
C ILE A 12 5.58 1.80 -5.83
N TYR A 13 6.65 2.08 -5.11
CA TYR A 13 8.02 2.11 -5.61
C TYR A 13 8.87 1.05 -4.94
N ASP A 14 9.73 0.45 -5.74
CA ASP A 14 10.92 -0.25 -5.31
C ASP A 14 12.10 0.68 -5.55
N GLU A 15 12.67 1.19 -4.46
CA GLU A 15 13.64 2.30 -4.48
C GLU A 15 13.08 3.53 -5.24
N ALA A 16 13.56 3.77 -6.46
CA ALA A 16 13.10 4.87 -7.33
C ALA A 16 12.21 4.40 -8.49
N LYS A 17 11.98 3.10 -8.63
CA LYS A 17 11.23 2.52 -9.75
C LYS A 17 9.77 2.32 -9.35
N LEU A 18 8.85 2.97 -10.07
CA LEU A 18 7.43 2.68 -9.95
C LEU A 18 7.15 1.24 -10.39
N ILE A 19 6.55 0.45 -9.50
CA ILE A 19 6.25 -0.97 -9.76
C ILE A 19 4.75 -1.26 -9.82
N ALA A 20 3.91 -0.49 -9.14
CA ALA A 20 2.47 -0.71 -9.16
C ALA A 20 1.66 0.56 -8.89
N ARG A 21 0.44 0.59 -9.41
CA ARG A 21 -0.58 1.59 -9.08
C ARG A 21 -1.87 0.92 -8.62
N PRO A 22 -2.01 0.66 -7.31
CA PRO A 22 -3.26 0.17 -6.75
C PRO A 22 -4.42 1.14 -6.98
N GLU A 23 -5.63 0.61 -7.03
CA GLU A 23 -6.86 1.39 -7.20
C GLU A 23 -7.38 1.92 -5.86
N ILE A 24 -7.17 1.16 -4.79
CA ILE A 24 -7.63 1.47 -3.44
C ILE A 24 -6.54 1.08 -2.46
N ILE A 25 -6.34 1.91 -1.44
CA ILE A 25 -5.55 1.58 -0.25
C ILE A 25 -6.36 1.88 1.00
N THR A 26 -6.38 0.94 1.93
CA THR A 26 -7.01 1.07 3.25
C THR A 26 -5.94 0.84 4.31
N ILE A 27 -5.76 1.81 5.21
CA ILE A 27 -4.79 1.77 6.30
C ILE A 27 -5.52 1.86 7.63
N VAL A 28 -5.17 1.00 8.56
CA VAL A 28 -5.58 1.02 9.96
C VAL A 28 -4.33 1.33 10.79
N ALA A 29 -4.31 2.50 11.42
CA ALA A 29 -3.17 2.96 12.19
C ALA A 29 -3.55 3.23 13.66
N ASN A 30 -2.62 2.88 14.55
CA ASN A 30 -2.75 3.22 15.96
C ASN A 30 -2.40 4.69 16.18
N GLU A 31 -3.25 5.41 16.90
CA GLU A 31 -3.06 6.84 17.19
C GLU A 31 -1.91 7.09 18.18
N HIS A 32 -1.62 6.10 19.00
CA HIS A 32 -0.61 6.18 20.07
C HIS A 32 0.74 5.57 19.67
N ASP A 33 0.77 4.78 18.60
CA ASP A 33 1.99 4.17 18.06
C ASP A 33 1.95 4.21 16.53
N SER A 34 2.58 5.23 15.95
CA SER A 34 2.61 5.44 14.50
C SER A 34 3.41 4.39 13.73
N TYR A 35 4.19 3.55 14.42
CA TYR A 35 4.98 2.50 13.81
C TYR A 35 4.22 1.17 13.66
N ASP A 36 3.07 1.03 14.34
CA ASP A 36 2.23 -0.15 14.24
C ASP A 36 0.94 0.13 13.48
N TRP A 37 1.01 -0.04 12.16
CA TRP A 37 -0.13 0.10 11.26
C TRP A 37 -0.16 -1.02 10.23
N HIS A 38 -1.36 -1.41 9.86
CA HIS A 38 -1.61 -2.44 8.85
C HIS A 38 -2.51 -1.88 7.76
N GLY A 39 -2.54 -2.53 6.61
CA GLY A 39 -3.49 -2.16 5.60
C GLY A 39 -3.62 -3.17 4.48
N SER A 40 -4.57 -2.88 3.60
CA SER A 40 -4.82 -3.64 2.40
C SER A 40 -4.83 -2.71 1.18
N MET A 41 -4.55 -3.29 0.03
CA MET A 41 -4.66 -2.60 -1.25
C MET A 41 -5.33 -3.48 -2.29
N THR A 42 -6.03 -2.84 -3.23
CA THR A 42 -6.72 -3.49 -4.33
C THR A 42 -6.03 -3.19 -5.64
N ILE A 43 -5.77 -4.22 -6.45
CA ILE A 43 -5.09 -4.12 -7.74
C ILE A 43 -5.93 -4.80 -8.83
N GLY A 44 -6.18 -4.08 -9.92
CA GLY A 44 -6.84 -4.64 -11.09
C GLY A 44 -6.02 -5.75 -11.76
N LYS A 45 -6.69 -6.82 -12.21
CA LYS A 45 -6.03 -8.01 -12.80
C LYS A 45 -5.21 -7.73 -14.06
N ASN A 46 -5.59 -6.74 -14.86
CA ASN A 46 -5.03 -6.52 -16.19
C ASN A 46 -3.81 -5.59 -16.22
N THR A 47 -3.20 -5.33 -15.07
CA THR A 47 -2.12 -4.34 -14.93
C THR A 47 -0.72 -4.94 -15.08
N GLY A 48 -0.55 -6.24 -14.87
CA GLY A 48 0.76 -6.88 -14.70
C GLY A 48 1.49 -6.45 -13.41
N ASP A 49 0.87 -5.60 -12.61
CA ASP A 49 1.47 -5.08 -11.37
C ASP A 49 1.55 -6.16 -10.29
N ILE A 50 0.60 -7.09 -10.30
CA ILE A 50 0.57 -8.20 -9.36
C ILE A 50 1.80 -9.10 -9.44
N GLU A 51 2.30 -9.34 -10.65
CA GLU A 51 3.48 -10.17 -10.90
C GLU A 51 4.73 -9.46 -10.36
N LYS A 52 4.83 -8.14 -10.58
CA LYS A 52 5.92 -7.30 -10.07
C LYS A 52 5.92 -7.24 -8.54
N LEU A 53 4.75 -7.16 -7.91
CA LEU A 53 4.64 -7.12 -6.44
C LEU A 53 4.90 -8.49 -5.83
N SER A 54 4.45 -9.57 -6.47
CA SER A 54 4.63 -10.94 -5.97
C SER A 54 6.11 -11.32 -5.84
N VAL A 55 6.95 -10.90 -6.79
CA VAL A 55 8.41 -11.13 -6.71
C VAL A 55 9.10 -10.28 -5.63
N ARG A 56 8.41 -9.28 -5.06
CA ARG A 56 8.91 -8.39 -4.01
C ARG A 56 8.28 -8.64 -2.64
N LYS A 57 7.64 -9.80 -2.44
CA LYS A 57 7.12 -10.20 -1.12
C LYS A 57 8.23 -10.16 -0.07
N GLY A 58 7.96 -9.53 1.08
CA GLY A 58 8.90 -9.40 2.20
C GLY A 58 9.94 -8.28 2.07
N PHE A 59 10.12 -7.67 0.90
CA PHE A 59 10.99 -6.51 0.73
C PHE A 59 10.27 -5.22 1.16
N PRO A 60 10.96 -4.27 1.81
CA PRO A 60 10.40 -2.94 2.05
C PRO A 60 10.13 -2.24 0.71
N LEU A 61 8.91 -1.76 0.54
CA LEU A 61 8.49 -0.97 -0.62
C LEU A 61 7.99 0.38 -0.15
N LEU A 62 8.20 1.40 -0.97
CA LEU A 62 7.70 2.72 -0.69
C LEU A 62 6.28 2.87 -1.24
N VAL A 63 5.34 3.25 -0.41
CA VAL A 63 3.98 3.63 -0.82
C VAL A 63 3.81 5.14 -0.70
N MET A 64 3.16 5.73 -1.70
CA MET A 64 2.82 7.15 -1.74
C MET A 64 1.36 7.31 -2.15
N PHE A 65 0.61 8.13 -1.43
CA PHE A 65 -0.79 8.42 -1.75
C PHE A 65 -1.25 9.75 -1.15
N ASN A 66 -2.33 10.33 -1.68
CA ASN A 66 -2.93 11.56 -1.18
C ASN A 66 -4.27 11.28 -0.50
N TYR A 67 -4.55 11.94 0.63
CA TYR A 67 -5.85 11.84 1.30
C TYR A 67 -6.15 13.13 2.07
N ALA A 68 -7.36 13.67 1.88
CA ALA A 68 -7.84 14.87 2.57
C ALA A 68 -6.85 16.06 2.51
N ALA A 69 -6.34 16.34 1.30
CA ALA A 69 -5.35 17.39 1.01
C ALA A 69 -3.98 17.21 1.72
N ARG A 70 -3.66 16.00 2.18
CA ARG A 70 -2.34 15.65 2.75
C ARG A 70 -1.67 14.59 1.89
N SER A 71 -0.35 14.66 1.80
CA SER A 71 0.47 13.64 1.14
C SER A 71 1.00 12.64 2.17
N TYR A 72 0.89 11.35 1.87
CA TYR A 72 1.39 10.28 2.71
C TYR A 72 2.49 9.52 1.98
N ARG A 73 3.56 9.23 2.71
CA ARG A 73 4.68 8.41 2.23
C ARG A 73 5.02 7.40 3.31
N GLY A 74 5.06 6.12 2.99
CA GLY A 74 5.39 5.10 3.98
C GLY A 74 6.20 3.95 3.41
N LEU A 75 6.84 3.20 4.30
CA LEU A 75 7.47 1.92 3.96
C LEU A 75 6.53 0.79 4.37
N ILE A 76 6.25 -0.12 3.45
CA ILE A 76 5.38 -1.28 3.66
C ILE A 76 6.11 -2.58 3.32
N LYS A 77 5.64 -3.69 3.91
CA LYS A 77 5.99 -5.06 3.51
C LYS A 77 4.73 -5.86 3.31
N PHE A 78 4.64 -6.56 2.18
CA PHE A 78 3.58 -7.55 1.99
C PHE A 78 3.81 -8.74 2.91
N ILE A 79 2.78 -9.03 3.71
CA ILE A 79 2.80 -10.10 4.71
C ILE A 79 2.34 -11.43 4.10
N GLU A 80 1.46 -11.37 3.12
CA GLU A 80 0.84 -12.54 2.49
C GLU A 80 0.97 -12.51 0.97
N ALA A 81 0.64 -13.63 0.33
CA ALA A 81 0.51 -13.65 -1.13
C ALA A 81 -0.79 -12.92 -1.53
N PRO A 82 -0.87 -12.33 -2.74
CA PRO A 82 -2.10 -11.68 -3.17
C PRO A 82 -3.28 -12.65 -3.20
N LEU A 83 -4.42 -12.21 -2.67
CA LEU A 83 -5.68 -12.94 -2.69
C LEU A 83 -6.46 -12.58 -3.95
N ASP A 84 -6.78 -13.57 -4.78
CA ASP A 84 -7.65 -13.40 -5.95
C ASP A 84 -9.12 -13.33 -5.52
N LEU A 85 -9.80 -12.23 -5.82
CA LEU A 85 -11.22 -11.99 -5.54
C LEU A 85 -12.08 -11.98 -6.80
N GLY A 86 -11.59 -12.56 -7.89
CA GLY A 86 -12.28 -12.66 -9.18
C GLY A 86 -11.99 -11.46 -10.09
N ALA A 87 -12.43 -10.25 -9.70
CA ALA A 87 -12.25 -9.04 -10.50
C ALA A 87 -10.94 -8.29 -10.20
N PHE A 88 -10.40 -8.47 -9.00
CA PHE A 88 -9.21 -7.79 -8.50
C PHE A 88 -8.42 -8.70 -7.57
N TYR A 89 -7.18 -8.31 -7.30
CA TYR A 89 -6.37 -8.88 -6.23
C TYR A 89 -6.40 -7.99 -5.00
N ARG A 90 -6.41 -8.59 -3.82
CA ARG A 90 -6.17 -7.90 -2.54
C ARG A 90 -4.80 -8.29 -1.99
N LEU A 91 -4.01 -7.30 -1.57
CA LEU A 91 -2.74 -7.53 -0.88
C LEU A 91 -2.81 -6.91 0.51
N GLU A 92 -2.47 -7.71 1.51
CA GLU A 92 -2.28 -7.24 2.88
C GLU A 92 -0.81 -6.82 3.08
N PHE A 93 -0.60 -5.74 3.80
CA PHE A 93 0.72 -5.25 4.16
C PHE A 93 0.80 -4.82 5.62
N HIS A 94 2.02 -4.85 6.14
CA HIS A 94 2.38 -4.19 7.40
C HIS A 94 3.21 -2.95 7.10
N GLY A 95 2.90 -1.89 7.82
CA GLY A 95 3.64 -0.64 7.83
C GLY A 95 4.90 -0.73 8.67
N ILE A 96 5.99 -0.15 8.17
CA ILE A 96 7.25 -0.03 8.90
C ILE A 96 7.44 1.41 9.37
N ASP A 97 7.01 2.37 8.55
CA ASP A 97 7.14 3.79 8.83
C ASP A 97 6.08 4.55 8.01
N LEU A 98 5.40 5.52 8.62
CA LEU A 98 4.46 6.41 7.96
C LEU A 98 4.90 7.86 8.15
N LEU A 99 5.46 8.44 7.10
CA LEU A 99 5.82 9.84 7.00
C LEU A 99 4.67 10.60 6.36
N GLN A 100 4.02 11.46 7.13
CA GLN A 100 3.11 12.46 6.58
C GLN A 100 3.94 13.63 6.03
N ALA A 101 3.86 13.88 4.72
CA ALA A 101 4.38 15.09 4.10
C ALA A 101 3.21 16.07 3.90
N THR A 102 3.31 17.26 4.48
CA THR A 102 2.29 18.32 4.40
C THR A 102 1.83 18.59 2.97
#